data_AF-A0A7X3IPP5-F1
#
_entry.id   AF-A0A7X3IPP5-F1
#
_cell.length_a   1.000
_cell.length_b   1.000
_cell.length_c   1.000
_cell.angle_alpha   90.00
_cell.angle_beta   90.00
_cell.angle_gamma   90.00
#
_symmetry.space_group_name_H-M   'P 1'
#
loop_
_entity.id
_entity.type
_entity.pdbx_description
1 polymer ?
#
loop_
_entity_poly.entity_id
_entity_poly.type
_entity_poly.pdbx_seq_one_letter_code
_entity_poly.pdbx_strand_id
1 'polypeptide(L)'
;MRKNSKMYGAALLGALCILIIISISFNVYQYKTLNSERNNYNNLSENYMKNHELTFSNVFALMGNTEIMEYIKTPDHVSEVIEGILTSDLYYLASSNFITGTKLPNKSTSTLNTRYLIENGYLAELKSYRTYLSTKQDGPYEDFNQISLVMKDLQTISSWLKNKYENHDYAFYNDRDFYREVYKDLQSNIKKHYFSGFNTENT
;
A
#
# COMPACT_ATOMS: atom_id res chain seq x y z
N MET A 1 -1.87 70.84 -20.98
CA MET A 1 -2.21 69.62 -20.21
C MET A 1 -1.93 68.27 -20.90
N ARG A 2 -1.44 68.22 -22.16
CA ARG A 2 -1.27 66.96 -22.94
C ARG A 2 0.04 66.17 -22.72
N LYS A 3 1.03 66.77 -22.05
CA LYS A 3 2.39 66.20 -21.85
C LYS A 3 2.44 65.24 -20.65
N ASN A 4 1.73 65.59 -19.57
CA ASN A 4 1.72 64.79 -18.33
C ASN A 4 0.96 63.48 -18.51
N SER A 5 -0.14 63.45 -19.28
CA SER A 5 -0.89 62.21 -19.54
C SER A 5 -0.09 61.14 -20.29
N LYS A 6 0.83 61.54 -21.19
CA LYS A 6 1.74 60.60 -21.88
C LYS A 6 2.81 60.02 -20.95
N MET A 7 3.35 60.82 -20.03
CA MET A 7 4.30 60.33 -19.00
C MET A 7 3.62 59.38 -18.02
N TYR A 8 2.41 59.70 -17.56
CA TYR A 8 1.66 58.80 -16.68
C TYR A 8 1.30 57.49 -17.39
N GLY A 9 0.91 57.52 -18.67
CA GLY A 9 0.64 56.31 -19.45
C GLY A 9 1.85 55.40 -19.61
N ALA A 10 3.04 55.96 -19.88
CA ALA A 10 4.28 55.20 -19.98
C ALA A 10 4.72 54.60 -18.63
N ALA A 11 4.58 55.36 -17.53
CA ALA A 11 4.86 54.86 -16.19
C ALA A 11 3.91 53.72 -15.77
N LEU A 12 2.63 53.81 -16.13
CA LEU A 12 1.62 52.80 -15.85
C LEU A 12 1.86 51.50 -16.64
N LEU A 13 2.24 51.61 -17.91
CA LEU A 13 2.69 50.48 -18.73
C LEU A 13 3.96 49.83 -18.15
N GLY A 14 4.94 50.62 -17.73
CA GLY A 14 6.15 50.11 -17.08
C GLY A 14 5.83 49.35 -15.79
N ALA A 15 4.98 49.90 -14.93
CA ALA A 15 4.52 49.24 -13.71
C ALA A 15 3.74 47.94 -14.01
N LEU A 16 2.86 47.93 -15.02
CA LEU A 16 2.12 46.74 -15.45
C LEU A 16 3.07 45.64 -15.93
N CYS A 17 4.07 45.98 -16.76
CA CYS A 17 5.07 45.03 -17.23
C CYS A 17 5.85 44.41 -16.07
N ILE A 18 6.26 45.21 -15.08
CA ILE A 18 6.95 44.72 -13.87
C ILE A 18 6.04 43.78 -13.07
N LEU A 19 4.77 44.14 -12.86
CA LEU A 19 3.81 43.28 -12.15
C LEU A 19 3.59 41.94 -12.87
N ILE A 20 3.51 41.95 -14.20
CA ILE A 20 3.40 40.73 -15.01
C ILE A 20 4.66 39.87 -14.86
N ILE A 21 5.85 40.46 -14.94
CA ILE A 21 7.12 39.73 -14.76
C ILE A 21 7.20 39.10 -13.36
N ILE A 22 6.84 39.85 -12.32
CA ILE A 22 6.80 39.36 -10.94
C ILE A 22 5.78 38.21 -10.81
N SER A 23 4.57 38.36 -11.37
CA SER A 23 3.53 37.35 -11.33
C SER A 23 3.95 36.04 -12.02
N ILE A 24 4.53 36.12 -13.22
CA ILE A 24 5.04 34.96 -13.95
C ILE A 24 6.17 34.30 -13.17
N SER A 25 7.13 35.08 -12.67
CA SER A 25 8.28 34.56 -11.91
C SER A 25 7.83 33.85 -10.63
N PHE A 26 6.86 34.42 -9.91
CA PHE A 26 6.28 33.84 -8.71
C PHE A 26 5.51 32.55 -9.02
N ASN A 27 4.73 32.52 -10.10
CA ASN A 27 4.04 31.31 -10.55
C ASN A 27 5.03 30.19 -10.93
N VAL A 28 6.11 30.51 -11.65
CA VAL A 28 7.16 29.53 -11.99
C VAL A 28 7.85 29.00 -10.72
N TYR A 29 8.15 29.87 -9.75
CA TYR A 29 8.71 29.47 -8.47
C TYR A 29 7.77 28.52 -7.71
N GLN A 30 6.49 28.89 -7.55
CA GLN A 30 5.50 28.02 -6.90
C GLN A 30 5.38 26.66 -7.59
N TYR A 31 5.32 26.65 -8.93
CA TYR A 31 5.24 25.43 -9.70
C TYR A 31 6.45 24.51 -9.42
N LYS A 32 7.67 25.05 -9.42
CA LYS A 32 8.89 24.29 -9.11
C LYS A 32 8.87 23.72 -7.69
N THR A 33 8.48 24.52 -6.70
CA THR A 33 8.40 24.08 -5.30
C THR A 33 7.38 22.96 -5.13
N LEU A 34 6.16 23.13 -5.64
CA LEU A 34 5.12 22.10 -5.58
C LEU A 34 5.53 20.81 -6.28
N ASN A 35 6.22 20.90 -7.42
CA ASN A 35 6.71 19.72 -8.13
C ASN A 35 7.83 19.01 -7.36
N SER A 36 8.72 19.77 -6.72
CA SER A 36 9.78 19.20 -5.86
C SER A 36 9.19 18.49 -4.64
N GLU A 37 8.20 19.07 -3.97
CA GLU A 37 7.52 18.45 -2.84
C GLU A 37 6.79 17.17 -3.26
N ARG A 38 6.09 17.18 -4.40
CA ARG A 38 5.46 15.99 -4.97
C ARG A 38 6.45 14.87 -5.24
N ASN A 39 7.59 15.19 -5.86
CA ASN A 39 8.65 14.20 -6.10
C ASN A 39 9.19 13.63 -4.78
N ASN A 40 9.38 14.47 -3.77
CA ASN A 40 9.82 14.01 -2.46
C ASN A 40 8.81 13.04 -1.82
N TYR A 41 7.51 13.34 -1.90
CA TYR A 41 6.47 12.45 -1.37
C TYR A 41 6.37 11.13 -2.13
N ASN A 42 6.50 11.14 -3.46
CA ASN A 42 6.56 9.91 -4.25
C ASN A 42 7.76 9.05 -3.83
N ASN A 43 8.95 9.65 -3.69
CA ASN A 43 10.15 8.94 -3.24
C ASN A 43 9.97 8.33 -1.84
N LEU A 44 9.32 9.05 -0.92
CA LEU A 44 9.01 8.53 0.41
C LEU A 44 8.02 7.37 0.33
N SER A 45 6.95 7.50 -0.46
CA SER A 45 5.99 6.42 -0.70
C SER A 45 6.67 5.16 -1.24
N GLU A 46 7.50 5.30 -2.28
CA GLU A 46 8.26 4.18 -2.86
C GLU A 46 9.20 3.54 -1.84
N ASN A 47 9.90 4.33 -1.01
CA ASN A 47 10.75 3.79 0.04
C ASN A 47 9.96 2.97 1.07
N TYR A 48 8.75 3.42 1.44
CA TYR A 48 7.86 2.67 2.31
C TYR A 48 7.29 1.42 1.62
N MET A 49 6.93 1.48 0.34
CA MET A 49 6.51 0.30 -0.43
C MET A 49 7.60 -0.75 -0.53
N LYS A 50 8.85 -0.33 -0.80
CA LYS A 50 10.01 -1.20 -0.80
C LYS A 50 10.16 -1.96 0.52
N ASN A 51 10.01 -1.26 1.65
CA ASN A 51 10.07 -1.88 2.97
C ASN A 51 8.87 -2.80 3.24
N HIS A 52 7.67 -2.41 2.83
CA HIS A 52 6.48 -3.24 2.91
C HIS A 52 6.68 -4.58 2.18
N GLU A 53 7.05 -4.53 0.89
CA GLU A 53 7.22 -5.71 0.04
C GLU A 53 8.33 -6.63 0.56
N LEU A 54 9.47 -6.06 0.96
CA LEU A 54 10.58 -6.80 1.54
C LEU A 54 10.18 -7.47 2.87
N THR A 55 9.52 -6.72 3.75
CA THR A 55 9.14 -7.24 5.08
C THR A 55 8.13 -8.37 4.94
N PHE A 56 7.10 -8.20 4.09
CA PHE A 56 6.08 -9.24 3.87
C PHE A 56 6.71 -10.49 3.26
N SER A 57 7.55 -10.33 2.23
CA SER A 57 8.16 -11.45 1.54
C SER A 57 9.11 -12.25 2.46
N ASN A 58 9.83 -11.56 3.35
CA ASN A 58 10.74 -12.20 4.30
C ASN A 58 10.05 -12.99 5.42
N VAL A 59 8.76 -12.79 5.68
CA VAL A 59 8.00 -13.59 6.66
C VAL A 59 8.15 -15.08 6.40
N PHE A 60 8.10 -15.47 5.13
CA PHE A 60 8.19 -16.87 4.71
C PHE A 60 9.62 -17.33 4.42
N ALA A 61 10.60 -16.43 4.44
CA ALA A 61 12.01 -16.80 4.26
C ALA A 61 12.57 -17.50 5.51
N LEU A 62 12.07 -17.15 6.70
CA LEU A 62 12.50 -17.74 7.99
C LEU A 62 12.20 -19.24 8.10
N MET A 63 11.17 -19.71 7.39
CA MET A 63 10.80 -21.11 7.31
C MET A 63 11.86 -22.00 6.63
N GLY A 64 12.71 -21.41 5.78
CA GLY A 64 13.68 -22.15 4.97
C GLY A 64 12.99 -23.17 4.06
N ASN A 65 13.45 -24.44 4.13
CA ASN A 65 12.90 -25.55 3.34
C ASN A 65 11.76 -26.31 4.04
N THR A 66 11.33 -25.84 5.20
CA THR A 66 10.26 -26.50 5.97
C THR A 66 8.93 -26.30 5.24
N GLU A 67 8.05 -27.30 5.27
CA GLU A 67 6.69 -27.15 4.75
C GLU A 67 5.89 -26.21 5.69
N ILE A 68 5.02 -25.37 5.13
CA ILE A 68 4.42 -24.26 5.87
C ILE A 68 3.53 -24.72 7.03
N MET A 69 2.77 -25.81 6.85
CA MET A 69 1.95 -26.38 7.91
C MET A 69 2.78 -27.07 8.99
N GLU A 70 3.95 -27.61 8.64
CA GLU A 70 4.92 -28.10 9.62
C GLU A 70 5.54 -26.95 10.43
N TYR A 71 5.89 -25.83 9.77
CA TYR A 71 6.48 -24.66 10.41
C TYR A 71 5.56 -24.08 11.48
N ILE A 72 4.27 -23.91 11.18
CA ILE A 72 3.32 -23.24 12.08
C ILE A 72 2.74 -24.13 13.19
N LYS A 73 3.32 -25.30 13.48
CA LYS A 73 2.84 -26.17 14.57
C LYS A 73 3.06 -25.61 15.97
N THR A 74 3.85 -24.55 16.11
CA THR A 74 4.11 -23.91 17.40
C THR A 74 3.47 -22.52 17.46
N PRO A 75 2.96 -22.09 18.63
CA PRO A 75 2.43 -20.74 18.81
C PRO A 75 3.44 -19.63 18.45
N ASP A 76 4.72 -19.88 18.68
CA ASP A 76 5.80 -18.92 18.44
C ASP A 76 5.95 -18.64 16.94
N HIS A 77 6.03 -19.69 16.11
CA HIS A 77 6.13 -19.53 14.66
C HIS A 77 4.86 -18.91 14.05
N VAL A 78 3.67 -19.21 14.59
CA VAL A 78 2.44 -18.51 14.18
C VAL A 78 2.53 -17.02 14.54
N SER A 79 3.10 -16.67 15.70
CA SER A 79 3.29 -15.27 16.11
C SER A 79 4.25 -14.53 15.20
N GLU A 80 5.37 -15.15 14.82
CA GLU A 80 6.34 -14.57 13.87
C GLU A 80 5.67 -14.21 12.53
N VAL A 81 4.82 -15.11 12.01
CA VAL A 81 4.04 -14.84 10.79
C VAL A 81 3.11 -13.66 10.96
N ILE A 82 2.33 -13.63 12.05
CA ILE A 82 1.39 -12.54 12.34
C ILE A 82 2.12 -11.20 12.48
N GLU A 83 3.19 -11.15 13.27
CA GLU A 83 3.93 -9.93 13.58
C GLU A 83 4.69 -9.38 12.37
N GLY A 84 5.28 -10.26 11.56
CA GLY A 84 5.94 -9.86 10.32
C GLY A 84 4.97 -9.24 9.32
N ILE A 85 3.78 -9.82 9.16
CA ILE A 85 2.74 -9.26 8.29
C ILE A 85 2.22 -7.92 8.84
N LEU A 86 1.97 -7.82 10.15
CA LEU A 86 1.54 -6.56 10.77
C LEU A 86 2.59 -5.44 10.61
N THR A 87 3.87 -5.77 10.78
CA THR A 87 4.97 -4.82 10.58
C THR A 87 5.02 -4.34 9.13
N SER A 88 4.83 -5.26 8.18
CA SER A 88 4.73 -4.92 6.76
C SER A 88 3.54 -3.99 6.46
N ASP A 89 2.38 -4.19 7.08
CA ASP A 89 1.22 -3.31 6.89
C ASP A 89 1.46 -1.88 7.41
N LEU A 90 2.24 -1.70 8.48
CA LEU A 90 2.62 -0.36 8.96
C LEU A 90 3.39 0.43 7.90
N TYR A 91 4.29 -0.22 7.15
CA TYR A 91 4.98 0.42 6.03
C TYR A 91 4.03 0.76 4.88
N TYR A 92 3.10 -0.14 4.56
CA TYR A 92 2.09 0.11 3.53
C TYR A 92 1.18 1.30 3.88
N LEU A 93 0.75 1.38 5.13
CA LEU A 93 0.00 2.53 5.66
C LEU A 93 0.78 3.83 5.54
N ALA A 94 2.06 3.83 5.94
CA ALA A 94 2.93 5.00 5.80
C ALA A 94 3.01 5.44 4.34
N SER A 95 3.22 4.51 3.39
CA SER A 95 3.20 4.79 1.96
C SER A 95 1.87 5.42 1.52
N SER A 96 0.74 4.85 1.93
CA SER A 96 -0.59 5.33 1.57
C SER A 96 -0.83 6.79 1.99
N ASN A 97 -0.27 7.22 3.13
CA ASN A 97 -0.41 8.59 3.64
C ASN A 97 0.31 9.61 2.75
N PHE A 98 1.44 9.23 2.14
CA PHE A 98 2.17 10.10 1.20
C PHE A 98 1.47 10.19 -0.17
N ILE A 99 0.77 9.14 -0.60
CA ILE A 99 -0.02 9.15 -1.84
C ILE A 99 -1.36 9.91 -1.67
N THR A 100 -2.06 9.71 -0.55
CA THR A 100 -3.36 10.35 -0.27
C THR A 100 -3.22 11.81 0.12
N GLY A 101 -2.18 12.16 0.90
CA GLY A 101 -1.90 13.53 1.35
C GLY A 101 -1.57 14.50 0.21
N THR A 102 -1.14 13.99 -0.96
CA THR A 102 -0.74 14.81 -2.11
C THR A 102 -1.86 15.07 -3.12
N LYS A 103 -3.08 14.52 -2.91
CA LYS A 103 -4.25 14.68 -3.80
C LYS A 103 -3.91 14.49 -5.28
N LEU A 104 -3.18 13.43 -5.63
CA LEU A 104 -3.00 13.06 -7.04
C LEU A 104 -4.40 12.82 -7.66
N PRO A 105 -4.83 13.65 -8.62
CA PRO A 105 -6.15 13.49 -9.20
C PRO A 105 -6.21 12.16 -9.96
N ASN A 106 -7.32 11.44 -9.80
CA ASN A 106 -7.75 10.30 -10.63
C ASN A 106 -7.20 8.88 -10.34
N LYS A 107 -6.64 8.58 -9.16
CA LYS A 107 -6.53 7.19 -8.70
C LYS A 107 -7.36 6.97 -7.44
N SER A 108 -8.20 5.93 -7.45
CA SER A 108 -8.78 5.40 -6.22
C SER A 108 -7.63 4.93 -5.33
N THR A 109 -7.58 5.40 -4.09
CA THR A 109 -6.54 5.04 -3.11
C THR A 109 -7.08 4.08 -2.05
N SER A 110 -8.30 3.55 -2.20
CA SER A 110 -8.86 2.62 -1.22
C SER A 110 -8.01 1.37 -1.16
N THR A 111 -7.59 1.01 0.06
CA THR A 111 -6.94 -0.26 0.39
C THR A 111 -7.72 -1.02 1.45
N LEU A 112 -8.96 -0.58 1.73
CA LEU A 112 -9.76 -1.03 2.85
C LEU A 112 -10.02 -2.54 2.74
N ASN A 113 -10.39 -3.02 1.56
CA ASN A 113 -10.78 -4.41 1.37
C ASN A 113 -9.57 -5.34 1.47
N THR A 114 -8.45 -4.94 0.87
CA THR A 114 -7.19 -5.69 0.93
C THR A 114 -6.69 -5.79 2.36
N ARG A 115 -6.63 -4.66 3.07
CA ARG A 115 -6.17 -4.64 4.47
C ARG A 115 -7.12 -5.41 5.38
N TYR A 116 -8.43 -5.28 5.21
CA TYR A 116 -9.39 -6.04 6.01
C TYR A 116 -9.34 -7.54 5.73
N LEU A 117 -9.13 -7.96 4.48
CA LEU A 117 -8.90 -9.36 4.16
C LEU A 117 -7.68 -9.92 4.92
N ILE A 118 -6.57 -9.19 4.90
CA ILE A 118 -5.34 -9.61 5.58
C ILE A 118 -5.53 -9.57 7.11
N GLU A 119 -5.91 -8.43 7.68
CA GLU A 119 -5.96 -8.21 9.14
C GLU A 119 -7.12 -8.94 9.83
N ASN A 120 -8.32 -8.85 9.26
CA ASN A 120 -9.56 -9.33 9.88
C ASN A 120 -10.01 -10.68 9.32
N GLY A 121 -9.48 -11.09 8.16
CA GLY A 121 -9.64 -12.44 7.62
C GLY A 121 -8.47 -13.32 8.04
N TYR A 122 -7.36 -13.22 7.32
CA TYR A 122 -6.24 -14.15 7.43
C TYR A 122 -5.57 -14.14 8.80
N LEU A 123 -5.20 -12.97 9.32
CA LEU A 123 -4.54 -12.86 10.62
C LEU A 123 -5.50 -13.19 11.77
N ALA A 124 -6.81 -13.02 11.61
CA ALA A 124 -7.79 -13.44 12.62
C ALA A 124 -7.80 -14.98 12.77
N GLU A 125 -7.83 -15.71 11.65
CA GLU A 125 -7.72 -17.17 11.65
C GLU A 125 -6.42 -17.65 12.31
N LEU A 126 -5.28 -17.03 11.96
CA LEU A 126 -3.98 -17.38 12.56
C LEU A 126 -3.94 -17.08 14.07
N LYS A 127 -4.57 -16.00 14.53
CA LYS A 127 -4.67 -15.69 15.98
C LYS A 127 -5.52 -16.74 16.71
N SER A 128 -6.62 -17.20 16.11
CA SER A 128 -7.44 -18.28 16.66
C SER A 128 -6.65 -19.59 16.74
N TYR A 129 -5.94 -19.94 15.67
CA TYR A 129 -5.09 -21.13 15.64
C TYR A 129 -3.96 -21.07 16.67
N ARG A 130 -3.27 -19.93 16.78
CA ARG A 130 -2.27 -19.70 17.84
C ARG A 130 -2.85 -19.93 19.23
N THR A 131 -4.06 -19.41 19.49
CA THR A 131 -4.73 -19.56 20.79
C THR A 131 -5.02 -21.02 21.10
N TYR A 132 -5.49 -21.77 20.11
CA TYR A 132 -5.67 -23.21 20.23
C TYR A 132 -4.35 -23.92 20.59
N LEU A 133 -3.25 -23.63 19.86
CA LEU A 133 -1.95 -24.23 20.13
C LEU A 133 -1.43 -23.91 21.54
N SER A 134 -1.63 -22.68 22.02
CA SER A 134 -1.20 -22.23 23.35
C SER A 134 -2.00 -22.84 24.50
N THR A 135 -3.27 -23.16 24.27
CA THR A 135 -4.18 -23.65 25.31
C THR A 135 -4.14 -25.17 25.51
N LYS A 136 -3.35 -25.89 24.71
CA LYS A 136 -3.17 -27.36 24.78
C LYS A 136 -4.51 -28.11 24.85
N GLN A 137 -5.47 -27.72 24.01
CA GLN A 137 -6.74 -28.44 23.93
C GLN A 137 -6.51 -29.88 23.43
N ASP A 138 -7.17 -30.83 24.07
CA ASP A 138 -7.14 -32.24 23.64
C ASP A 138 -8.00 -32.40 22.38
N GLY A 139 -7.38 -32.79 21.27
CA GLY A 139 -8.03 -33.03 19.98
C GLY A 139 -7.56 -32.09 18.87
N PRO A 140 -7.81 -32.41 17.59
CA PRO A 140 -7.36 -31.60 16.45
C PRO A 140 -8.09 -30.25 16.36
N TYR A 141 -7.45 -29.23 15.80
CA TYR A 141 -8.09 -27.95 15.52
C TYR A 141 -9.17 -28.12 14.43
N GLU A 142 -10.39 -27.66 14.71
CA GLU A 142 -11.56 -27.83 13.84
C GLU A 142 -11.34 -27.25 12.44
N ASP A 143 -10.71 -26.07 12.38
CA ASP A 143 -10.53 -25.30 11.15
C ASP A 143 -9.14 -25.50 10.50
N PHE A 144 -8.47 -26.63 10.75
CA PHE A 144 -7.11 -26.86 10.25
C PHE A 144 -6.98 -26.72 8.72
N ASN A 145 -8.00 -27.17 7.96
CA ASN A 145 -8.03 -26.98 6.50
C ASN A 145 -8.11 -25.51 6.09
N GLN A 146 -8.86 -24.69 6.85
CA GLN A 146 -8.97 -23.26 6.63
C GLN A 146 -7.62 -22.57 6.88
N ILE A 147 -6.89 -22.96 7.94
CA ILE A 147 -5.53 -22.46 8.20
C ILE A 147 -4.59 -22.78 7.04
N SER A 148 -4.65 -23.99 6.47
CA SER A 148 -3.83 -24.33 5.30
C SER A 148 -4.13 -23.44 4.09
N LEU A 149 -5.41 -23.16 3.81
CA LEU A 149 -5.80 -22.26 2.74
C LEU A 149 -5.36 -20.82 3.01
N VAL A 150 -5.48 -20.33 4.25
CA VAL A 150 -5.01 -19.00 4.66
C VAL A 150 -3.50 -18.87 4.45
N MET A 151 -2.72 -19.88 4.85
CA MET A 151 -1.27 -19.86 4.65
C MET A 151 -0.89 -19.84 3.17
N LYS A 152 -1.57 -20.62 2.33
CA LYS A 152 -1.36 -20.60 0.86
C LYS A 152 -1.69 -19.24 0.25
N ASP A 153 -2.77 -18.61 0.71
CA ASP A 153 -3.15 -17.26 0.26
C ASP A 153 -2.09 -16.24 0.64
N LEU A 154 -1.61 -16.26 1.89
CA LEU A 154 -0.53 -15.38 2.34
C LEU A 154 0.78 -15.63 1.60
N GLN A 155 1.11 -16.89 1.28
CA GLN A 155 2.28 -17.22 0.43
C GLN A 155 2.12 -16.71 -1.00
N THR A 156 0.91 -16.74 -1.56
CA THR A 156 0.60 -16.16 -2.88
C THR A 156 0.83 -14.65 -2.86
N ILE A 157 0.32 -13.95 -1.85
CA ILE A 157 0.54 -12.51 -1.66
C ILE A 157 2.03 -12.21 -1.49
N SER A 158 2.72 -12.99 -0.65
CA SER A 158 4.16 -12.87 -0.42
C SER A 158 4.96 -13.03 -1.71
N SER A 159 4.60 -13.99 -2.56
CA SER A 159 5.27 -14.22 -3.85
C SER A 159 5.05 -13.05 -4.82
N TRP A 160 3.83 -12.50 -4.86
CA TRP A 160 3.54 -11.31 -5.66
C TRP A 160 4.32 -10.08 -5.20
N LEU A 161 4.37 -9.82 -3.88
CA LEU A 161 5.15 -8.71 -3.30
C LEU A 161 6.66 -8.91 -3.50
N LYS A 162 7.16 -10.15 -3.39
CA LYS A 162 8.55 -10.48 -3.68
C LYS A 162 8.90 -10.17 -5.13
N ASN A 163 8.03 -10.54 -6.07
CA ASN A 163 8.24 -10.23 -7.49
C ASN A 163 8.25 -8.73 -7.76
N LYS A 164 7.39 -7.95 -7.10
CA LYS A 164 7.46 -6.48 -7.16
C LYS A 164 8.79 -5.95 -6.62
N TYR A 165 9.23 -6.46 -5.48
CA TYR A 165 10.49 -6.07 -4.86
C TYR A 165 11.71 -6.32 -5.75
N GLU A 166 11.81 -7.54 -6.30
CA GLU A 166 12.92 -7.97 -7.17
C GLU A 166 12.96 -7.20 -8.49
N ASN A 167 11.79 -6.83 -9.03
CA ASN A 167 11.68 -6.02 -10.24
C ASN A 167 11.73 -4.50 -9.99
N HIS A 168 11.95 -4.08 -8.73
CA HIS A 168 11.96 -2.67 -8.33
C HIS A 168 10.65 -1.92 -8.65
N ASP A 169 9.52 -2.63 -8.64
CA ASP A 169 8.17 -2.07 -8.83
C ASP A 169 7.58 -1.65 -7.48
N TYR A 170 8.07 -0.53 -6.94
CA TYR A 170 7.65 0.02 -5.63
C TYR A 170 6.43 0.94 -5.73
N ALA A 171 5.66 0.83 -6.81
CA ALA A 171 4.48 1.64 -6.99
C ALA A 171 3.39 1.21 -5.99
N PHE A 172 2.78 2.20 -5.33
CA PHE A 172 1.64 1.94 -4.46
C PHE A 172 0.48 1.29 -5.23
N TYR A 173 -0.02 0.18 -4.71
CA TYR A 173 -1.19 -0.54 -5.23
C TYR A 173 -2.42 -0.25 -4.37
N ASN A 174 -3.60 -0.17 -4.98
CA ASN A 174 -4.89 -0.06 -4.28
C ASN A 174 -5.69 -1.38 -4.34
N ASP A 175 -6.90 -1.40 -3.79
CA ASP A 175 -7.80 -2.57 -3.79
C ASP A 175 -8.07 -3.11 -5.21
N ARG A 176 -8.16 -2.24 -6.22
CA ARG A 176 -8.38 -2.65 -7.62
C ARG A 176 -7.14 -3.31 -8.21
N ASP A 177 -5.96 -2.77 -7.94
CA ASP A 177 -4.70 -3.37 -8.37
C ASP A 177 -4.53 -4.75 -7.73
N PHE A 178 -4.75 -4.86 -6.41
CA PHE A 178 -4.74 -6.15 -5.69
C PHE A 178 -5.77 -7.14 -6.26
N TYR A 179 -7.01 -6.68 -6.50
CA TYR A 179 -8.07 -7.52 -7.05
C TYR A 179 -7.70 -8.06 -8.45
N ARG A 180 -7.14 -7.22 -9.31
CA ARG A 180 -6.74 -7.63 -10.66
C ARG A 180 -5.55 -8.59 -10.66
N GLU A 181 -4.58 -8.33 -9.80
CA GLU A 181 -3.26 -8.98 -9.88
C GLU A 181 -3.17 -10.24 -9.01
N VAL A 182 -3.87 -10.30 -7.88
CA VAL A 182 -3.68 -11.36 -6.87
C VAL A 182 -4.96 -12.14 -6.55
N TYR A 183 -6.10 -11.46 -6.48
CA TYR A 183 -7.33 -12.06 -5.93
C TYR A 183 -7.77 -13.37 -6.60
N LYS A 184 -7.56 -13.48 -7.92
CA LYS A 184 -7.92 -14.69 -8.70
C LYS A 184 -7.13 -15.94 -8.25
N ASP A 185 -5.92 -15.76 -7.73
CA ASP A 185 -5.00 -16.84 -7.38
C ASP A 185 -5.16 -17.29 -5.91
N LEU A 186 -5.87 -16.48 -5.10
CA LEU A 186 -6.24 -16.84 -3.72
C LEU A 186 -7.24 -18.01 -3.71
N GLN A 187 -7.15 -18.90 -2.73
CA GLN A 187 -7.90 -20.16 -2.65
C GLN A 187 -8.95 -20.14 -1.53
N SER A 188 -8.71 -19.41 -0.44
CA SER A 188 -9.64 -19.41 0.69
C SER A 188 -10.97 -18.75 0.32
N ASN A 189 -12.07 -19.21 0.93
CA ASN A 189 -13.37 -18.58 0.75
C ASN A 189 -13.50 -17.24 1.50
N ILE A 190 -12.62 -16.96 2.47
CA ILE A 190 -12.60 -15.73 3.27
C ILE A 190 -12.58 -14.49 2.36
N LYS A 191 -11.81 -14.53 1.27
CA LYS A 191 -11.68 -13.42 0.31
C LYS A 191 -13.01 -12.91 -0.25
N LYS A 192 -14.04 -13.76 -0.33
CA LYS A 192 -15.36 -13.41 -0.88
C LYS A 192 -16.10 -12.43 0.03
N HIS A 193 -15.86 -12.46 1.34
CA HIS A 193 -16.51 -11.54 2.30
C HIS A 193 -15.99 -10.11 2.18
N TYR A 194 -14.76 -9.92 1.70
CA TYR A 194 -14.10 -8.62 1.64
C TYR A 194 -14.15 -7.96 0.25
N PHE A 195 -14.32 -8.74 -0.82
CA PHE A 195 -14.39 -8.21 -2.19
C PHE A 195 -15.75 -8.45 -2.86
N SER A 196 -16.83 -8.61 -2.08
CA SER A 196 -18.18 -8.91 -2.58
C SER A 196 -18.75 -7.89 -3.58
N GLY A 197 -18.26 -6.65 -3.58
CA GLY A 197 -18.64 -5.59 -4.52
C GLY A 197 -17.73 -5.44 -5.75
N PHE A 198 -16.65 -6.22 -5.85
CA PHE A 198 -15.79 -6.25 -7.02
C PHE A 198 -16.32 -7.32 -7.98
N ASN A 199 -17.27 -6.93 -8.84
CA ASN A 199 -17.73 -7.79 -9.94
C ASN A 199 -16.75 -7.73 -11.12
N THR A 200 -16.61 -8.85 -11.81
CA THR A 200 -15.76 -9.13 -12.99
C THR A 200 -16.09 -8.32 -14.26
N GLU A 201 -16.80 -7.20 -14.13
CA GLU A 201 -17.20 -6.34 -15.25
C GLU A 201 -16.41 -5.04 -15.17
N ASN A 202 -15.20 -5.06 -15.73
CA ASN A 202 -14.47 -3.95 -16.36
C ASN A 202 -13.09 -4.49 -16.73
N THR A 203 -13.08 -5.44 -17.69
CA THR A 203 -11.90 -5.71 -18.51
C THR A 203 -11.98 -4.84 -19.75
#